data_AF-A0A7S0QLI8-F1
#
_entry.id   AF-A0A7S0QLI8-F1
#
_cell.length_a   1.000
_cell.length_b   1.000
_cell.length_c   1.000
_cell.angle_alpha   90.00
_cell.angle_beta   90.00
_cell.angle_gamma   90.00
#
_symmetry.space_group_name_H-M   'P 1'
#
loop_
_entity.id
_entity.type
_entity.pdbx_description
1 polymer ?
#
loop_
_entity_poly.entity_id
_entity_poly.type
_entity_poly.pdbx_seq_one_letter_code
_entity_poly.pdbx_strand_id
1 'polypeptide(L)'
;MMLRKWISLLSIVDKEELALHLGVPSNIPEQQFENLIFNQLLIAASNPEIQKSFRTWSPSILIALAQCGQLRSALCNSSYEEQLHHDHPHCSHHPCHRETQILAGALRSSQSNLLNALEDGRRLQAALAESERLFQDAAAARDELRGRLLSTENEGAALRDRVSDLEEESQRIQMALEQSERDRDQSVQLGEILSDRVGELEHELLLHRSRYDAALERLRTYEDVVAWGGANDAAASAAPPPDPPTPTPA
;
A
#
# COMPACT_ATOMS: atom_id res chain seq x y z
N MET A 1 -32.83 29.61 41.23
CA MET A 1 -32.16 28.36 40.79
C MET A 1 -32.88 27.68 39.61
N MET A 2 -34.22 27.75 39.52
CA MET A 2 -35.01 27.12 38.44
C MET A 2 -34.78 27.73 37.03
N LEU A 3 -34.61 29.06 36.92
CA LEU A 3 -34.34 29.74 35.64
C LEU A 3 -33.08 29.21 34.93
N ARG A 4 -32.00 28.90 35.68
CA ARG A 4 -30.74 28.42 35.10
C ARG A 4 -30.86 27.02 34.47
N LYS A 5 -31.68 26.13 35.04
CA LYS A 5 -31.96 24.81 34.44
C LYS A 5 -32.77 24.95 33.16
N TRP A 6 -33.67 25.93 33.11
CA TRP A 6 -34.48 26.24 31.94
C TRP A 6 -33.66 26.79 30.77
N ILE A 7 -32.74 27.71 31.06
CA ILE A 7 -31.82 28.28 30.05
C ILE A 7 -30.97 27.18 29.39
N SER A 8 -30.53 26.18 30.17
CA SER A 8 -29.77 25.03 29.64
C SER A 8 -30.60 24.05 28.80
N LEU A 9 -31.92 24.09 28.87
CA LEU A 9 -32.81 23.27 28.04
C LEU A 9 -33.17 24.00 26.75
N LEU A 10 -33.31 25.32 26.80
CA LEU A 10 -33.48 26.16 25.61
C LEU A 10 -32.27 26.17 24.69
N SER A 11 -31.06 25.89 25.20
CA SER A 11 -29.86 25.75 24.36
C SER A 11 -29.85 24.51 23.46
N ILE A 12 -30.76 23.55 23.70
CA ILE A 12 -30.91 22.32 22.90
C ILE A 12 -31.92 22.53 21.76
N VAL A 13 -32.78 23.54 21.87
CA VAL A 13 -33.84 23.82 20.89
C VAL A 13 -33.37 24.88 19.92
N ASP A 14 -33.57 24.64 18.63
CA ASP A 14 -33.25 25.63 17.60
C ASP A 14 -34.10 26.90 17.81
N LYS A 15 -33.43 28.03 18.04
CA LYS A 15 -34.07 29.31 18.33
C LYS A 15 -34.91 29.81 17.16
N GLU A 16 -34.50 29.52 15.93
CA GLU A 16 -35.22 29.96 14.74
C GLU A 16 -36.52 29.17 14.56
N GLU A 17 -36.46 27.85 14.79
CA GLU A 17 -37.63 26.97 14.77
C GLU A 17 -38.65 27.37 15.84
N LEU A 18 -38.18 27.66 17.07
CA LEU A 18 -39.04 28.07 18.17
C LEU A 18 -39.69 29.44 17.94
N ALA A 19 -38.92 30.40 17.41
CA ALA A 19 -39.43 31.73 17.08
C ALA A 19 -40.51 31.68 15.99
N LEU A 20 -40.31 30.83 14.98
CA LEU A 20 -41.27 30.61 13.89
C LEU A 20 -42.60 30.04 14.40
N HIS A 21 -42.54 29.04 15.29
CA HIS A 21 -43.75 28.41 15.83
C HIS A 21 -44.50 29.28 16.85
N LEU A 22 -43.79 30.15 17.58
CA LEU A 22 -44.40 31.06 18.54
C LEU A 22 -44.77 32.44 17.95
N GLY A 23 -44.48 32.67 16.66
CA GLY A 23 -44.74 33.96 15.99
C GLY A 23 -43.93 35.12 16.57
N VAL A 24 -42.75 34.83 17.12
CA VAL A 24 -41.87 35.82 17.76
C VAL A 24 -40.83 36.29 16.72
N PRO A 25 -40.58 37.61 16.57
CA PRO A 25 -39.54 38.09 15.66
C PRO A 25 -38.16 37.56 16.10
N SER A 26 -37.38 37.03 15.16
CA SER A 26 -36.08 36.43 15.43
C SER A 26 -34.98 37.44 15.80
N ASN A 27 -35.21 38.74 15.59
CA ASN A 27 -34.20 39.80 15.77
C ASN A 27 -34.26 40.48 17.16
N ILE A 28 -34.66 39.75 18.19
CA ILE A 28 -34.78 40.27 19.56
C ILE A 28 -33.47 39.96 20.34
N PRO A 29 -32.97 40.90 21.18
CA PRO A 29 -31.82 40.62 22.05
C PRO A 29 -32.03 39.36 22.89
N GLU A 30 -30.99 38.54 23.02
CA GLU A 30 -31.07 37.19 23.63
C GLU A 30 -31.74 37.17 25.02
N GLN A 31 -31.47 38.16 25.87
CA GLN A 31 -32.10 38.28 27.18
C GLN A 31 -33.61 38.61 27.14
N GLN A 32 -34.07 39.31 26.11
CA GLN A 32 -35.49 39.61 25.93
C GLN A 32 -36.21 38.42 25.26
N PHE A 33 -35.51 37.69 24.40
CA PHE A 33 -36.00 36.49 23.72
C PHE A 33 -36.38 35.38 24.70
N GLU A 34 -35.53 35.09 25.70
CA GLU A 34 -35.79 34.07 26.71
C GLU A 34 -37.06 34.35 27.54
N ASN A 35 -37.23 35.60 28.00
CA ASN A 35 -38.40 36.00 28.79
C ASN A 35 -39.69 35.99 27.96
N LEU A 36 -39.61 36.41 26.69
CA LEU A 36 -40.75 36.44 25.79
C LEU A 36 -41.21 35.02 25.42
N ILE A 37 -40.26 34.11 25.15
CA ILE A 37 -40.54 32.70 24.87
C ILE A 37 -41.14 32.01 26.08
N PHE A 38 -40.59 32.24 27.28
CA PHE A 38 -41.13 31.63 28.49
C PHE A 38 -42.60 31.99 28.69
N ASN A 39 -42.95 33.27 28.51
CA ASN A 39 -44.33 33.75 28.60
C ASN A 39 -45.21 33.15 27.49
N GLN A 40 -44.73 33.10 26.24
CA GLN A 40 -45.50 32.52 25.14
C GLN A 40 -45.71 31.02 25.29
N LEU A 41 -44.73 30.28 25.82
CA LEU A 41 -44.88 28.85 26.13
C LEU A 41 -45.87 28.61 27.27
N LEU A 42 -45.92 29.49 28.29
CA LEU A 42 -46.94 29.43 29.34
C LEU A 42 -48.34 29.71 28.81
N ILE A 43 -48.48 30.67 27.89
CA ILE A 43 -49.75 30.99 27.22
C ILE A 43 -50.19 29.83 26.31
N ALA A 44 -49.27 29.29 25.50
CA ALA A 44 -49.51 28.13 24.64
C ALA A 44 -49.91 26.89 25.43
N ALA A 45 -49.24 26.62 26.56
CA ALA A 45 -49.60 25.54 27.47
C ALA A 45 -50.99 25.74 28.11
N SER A 46 -51.50 26.96 28.17
CA SER A 46 -52.81 27.29 28.78
C SER A 46 -53.95 27.39 27.76
N ASN A 47 -53.66 27.38 26.45
CA ASN A 47 -54.66 27.56 25.40
C ASN A 47 -54.95 26.24 24.67
N PRO A 48 -56.15 25.65 24.81
CA PRO A 48 -56.48 24.34 24.25
C PRO A 48 -56.51 24.33 22.71
N GLU A 49 -56.70 25.47 22.04
CA GLU A 49 -56.63 25.54 20.58
C GLU A 49 -55.18 25.42 20.08
N ILE A 50 -54.21 25.95 20.83
CA ILE A 50 -52.78 25.82 20.52
C ILE A 50 -52.29 24.40 20.85
N GLN A 51 -52.82 23.78 21.88
CA GLN A 51 -52.47 22.38 22.21
C GLN A 51 -52.83 21.39 21.08
N LYS A 52 -53.83 21.70 20.24
CA LYS A 52 -54.18 20.85 19.10
C LYS A 52 -53.08 20.80 18.02
N SER A 53 -52.27 21.85 17.90
CA SER A 53 -51.16 21.91 16.94
C SER A 53 -49.86 21.27 17.47
N PHE A 54 -49.79 20.85 18.73
CA PHE A 54 -48.61 20.21 19.32
C PHE A 54 -48.18 18.92 18.62
N ARG A 55 -49.07 18.28 17.86
CA ARG A 55 -48.71 17.08 17.07
C ARG A 55 -47.69 17.37 15.96
N THR A 56 -47.54 18.63 15.54
CA THR A 56 -46.59 19.02 14.49
C THR A 56 -45.33 19.66 15.04
N TRP A 57 -45.19 19.77 16.37
CA TRP A 57 -44.04 20.40 17.00
C TRP A 57 -42.92 19.39 17.19
N SER A 58 -41.67 19.84 17.13
CA SER A 58 -40.54 18.96 17.33
C SER A 58 -40.53 18.39 18.77
N PRO A 59 -40.07 17.14 18.96
CA PRO A 59 -40.08 16.47 20.27
C PRO A 59 -39.41 17.28 21.39
N SER A 60 -38.37 18.05 21.05
CA SER A 60 -37.66 18.92 21.98
C SER A 60 -38.55 20.02 22.58
N ILE A 61 -39.46 20.58 21.80
CA ILE A 61 -40.41 21.61 22.25
C ILE A 61 -41.49 21.00 23.16
N LEU A 62 -41.94 19.78 22.85
CA LEU A 62 -42.90 19.05 23.67
C LEU A 62 -42.33 18.69 25.04
N ILE A 63 -41.05 18.30 25.10
CA ILE A 63 -40.34 18.03 26.36
C ILE A 63 -40.23 19.31 27.20
N ALA A 64 -39.89 20.44 26.57
CA ALA A 64 -39.84 21.73 27.25
C ALA A 64 -41.21 22.09 27.85
N LEU A 65 -42.30 22.00 27.07
CA LEU A 65 -43.67 22.27 27.53
C LEU A 65 -44.13 21.34 28.67
N ALA A 66 -43.80 20.05 28.61
CA ALA A 66 -44.13 19.10 29.67
C ALA A 66 -43.45 19.48 31.00
N GLN A 67 -42.20 19.95 30.94
CA GLN A 67 -41.47 20.46 32.10
C GLN A 67 -42.03 21.80 32.60
N CYS A 68 -42.55 22.68 31.72
CA CYS A 68 -43.31 23.87 32.12
C CYS A 68 -44.57 23.49 32.91
N GLY A 69 -45.31 22.48 32.44
CA GLY A 69 -46.53 21.99 33.09
C GLY A 69 -46.24 21.45 34.49
N GLN A 70 -45.15 20.70 34.64
CA GLN A 70 -44.68 20.23 35.94
C GLN A 70 -44.30 21.40 36.88
N LEU A 71 -43.62 22.42 36.38
CA LEU A 71 -43.30 23.63 37.15
C LEU A 71 -44.55 24.38 37.59
N ARG A 72 -45.57 24.49 36.72
CA ARG A 72 -46.84 25.13 37.07
C ARG A 72 -47.59 24.34 38.15
N SER A 73 -47.63 23.01 38.05
CA SER A 73 -48.23 22.17 39.09
C SER A 73 -47.48 22.29 40.43
N ALA A 74 -46.15 22.43 40.40
CA ALA A 74 -45.34 22.63 41.59
C ALA A 74 -45.58 24.02 42.23
N LEU A 75 -45.74 25.07 41.42
CA LEU A 75 -46.06 26.43 41.88
C LEU A 75 -47.50 26.55 42.41
N CYS A 76 -48.47 25.86 41.78
CA CYS A 76 -49.85 25.81 42.27
C CYS A 76 -49.97 25.00 43.58
N ASN A 77 -49.23 23.89 43.74
CA ASN A 77 -49.24 23.12 44.98
C ASN A 77 -48.53 23.86 46.13
N SER A 78 -47.44 24.58 45.84
CA SER A 78 -46.76 25.44 46.82
C SER A 78 -47.65 26.57 47.36
N SER A 79 -48.57 27.09 46.54
CA SER A 79 -49.52 28.14 46.98
C SER A 79 -50.72 27.58 47.76
N TYR A 80 -51.00 26.27 47.66
CA TYR A 80 -52.15 25.65 48.33
C TYR A 80 -51.78 25.03 49.69
N GLU A 81 -50.52 24.65 49.92
CA GLU A 81 -50.08 24.12 51.21
C GLU A 81 -49.94 25.20 52.30
N GLU A 82 -49.85 26.49 51.96
CA GLU A 82 -49.71 27.57 52.94
C GLU A 82 -51.06 28.11 53.48
N GLN A 83 -52.20 27.59 53.03
CA GLN A 83 -53.54 28.03 53.48
C GLN A 83 -54.42 26.94 54.12
N LEU A 84 -53.94 25.71 54.27
CA LEU A 84 -54.73 24.59 54.83
C LEU A 84 -54.30 24.15 56.24
N HIS A 85 -53.60 25.00 56.98
CA HIS A 85 -53.30 24.80 58.40
C HIS A 85 -54.35 25.40 59.36
N HIS A 86 -55.64 25.30 59.01
CA HIS A 86 -56.72 25.50 59.98
C HIS A 86 -57.63 24.26 60.04
N ASP A 87 -57.37 23.47 61.08
CA ASP A 87 -58.30 22.69 61.89
C ASP A 87 -59.53 22.11 61.20
N HIS A 88 -59.48 20.81 60.90
CA HIS A 88 -60.64 19.94 61.15
C HIS A 88 -60.21 18.50 61.47
N PRO A 89 -60.61 17.95 62.63
CA PRO A 89 -60.37 16.56 62.95
C PRO A 89 -61.53 15.67 62.49
N HIS A 90 -61.18 14.44 62.12
CA HIS A 90 -62.02 13.25 62.04
C HIS A 90 -63.21 13.24 61.06
N CYS A 91 -62.94 12.75 59.84
CA CYS A 91 -63.93 12.02 59.03
C CYS A 91 -63.33 10.68 58.58
N SER A 92 -63.29 9.72 59.52
CA SER A 92 -63.02 8.32 59.25
C SER A 92 -64.29 7.67 58.70
N HIS A 93 -64.43 7.64 57.37
CA HIS A 93 -65.25 6.76 56.53
C HIS A 93 -65.73 7.52 55.29
N HIS A 94 -64.82 7.77 54.34
CA HIS A 94 -65.17 8.36 53.05
C HIS A 94 -64.56 7.54 51.89
N PRO A 95 -65.32 7.23 50.82
CA PRO A 95 -64.84 6.54 49.62
C PRO A 95 -63.60 7.19 48.95
N CYS A 96 -63.30 8.47 49.25
CA CYS A 96 -62.11 9.17 48.80
C CYS A 96 -60.78 8.50 49.18
N HIS A 97 -60.70 7.73 50.28
CA HIS A 97 -59.43 7.10 50.67
C HIS A 97 -59.06 5.93 49.75
N ARG A 98 -60.06 5.28 49.12
CA ARG A 98 -59.83 4.17 48.19
C ARG A 98 -59.33 4.69 46.85
N GLU A 99 -59.88 5.81 46.38
CA GLU A 99 -59.45 6.46 45.15
C GLU A 99 -58.04 7.03 45.26
N THR A 100 -57.67 7.64 46.39
CA THR A 100 -56.30 8.12 46.62
C THR A 100 -55.28 6.99 46.69
N GLN A 101 -55.64 5.82 47.25
CA GLN A 101 -54.77 4.65 47.24
C GLN A 101 -54.56 4.07 45.82
N ILE A 102 -55.61 4.04 45.00
CA ILE A 102 -55.52 3.57 43.59
C ILE A 102 -54.62 4.50 42.78
N LEU A 103 -54.82 5.81 42.89
CA LEU A 103 -54.00 6.81 42.18
C LEU A 103 -52.54 6.79 42.64
N ALA A 104 -52.28 6.65 43.94
CA ALA A 104 -50.92 6.51 44.46
C ALA A 104 -50.25 5.22 43.97
N GLY A 105 -51.01 4.13 43.83
CA GLY A 105 -50.54 2.89 43.20
C GLY A 105 -50.14 3.08 41.74
N ALA A 106 -51.02 3.70 40.94
CA ALA A 106 -50.78 3.97 39.53
C ALA A 106 -49.58 4.91 39.30
N LEU A 107 -49.40 5.91 40.17
CA LEU A 107 -48.26 6.81 40.11
C LEU A 107 -46.94 6.08 40.40
N ARG A 108 -46.90 5.22 41.44
CA ARG A 108 -45.71 4.41 41.75
C ARG A 108 -45.35 3.45 40.62
N SER A 109 -46.35 2.79 40.01
CA SER A 109 -46.08 1.93 38.84
C SER A 109 -45.57 2.74 37.64
N SER A 110 -46.14 3.92 37.38
CA SER A 110 -45.69 4.82 36.32
C SER A 110 -44.24 5.27 36.54
N GLN A 111 -43.91 5.66 37.78
CA GLN A 111 -42.56 6.06 38.15
C GLN A 111 -41.55 4.91 38.00
N SER A 112 -41.91 3.69 38.41
CA SER A 112 -41.07 2.51 38.21
C SER A 112 -40.84 2.23 36.72
N ASN A 113 -41.87 2.36 35.89
CA ASN A 113 -41.75 2.15 34.45
C ASN A 113 -40.84 3.20 33.79
N LEU A 114 -40.94 4.46 34.20
CA LEU A 114 -40.05 5.53 33.73
C LEU A 114 -38.60 5.30 34.15
N LEU A 115 -38.36 4.85 35.38
CA LEU A 115 -37.01 4.52 35.84
C LEU A 115 -36.41 3.36 35.06
N ASN A 116 -37.18 2.30 34.81
CA ASN A 116 -36.74 1.18 33.99
C ASN A 116 -36.42 1.62 32.55
N ALA A 117 -37.28 2.43 31.92
CA ALA A 117 -37.05 2.95 30.58
C ALA A 117 -35.78 3.84 30.49
N LEU A 118 -35.50 4.62 31.54
CA LEU A 118 -34.26 5.40 31.61
C LEU A 118 -33.03 4.51 31.75
N GLU A 119 -33.11 3.43 32.53
CA GLU A 119 -32.03 2.46 32.66
C GLU A 119 -31.77 1.73 31.34
N ASP A 120 -32.82 1.29 30.65
CA ASP A 120 -32.73 0.67 29.33
C ASP A 120 -32.13 1.64 28.30
N GLY A 121 -32.52 2.92 28.32
CA GLY A 121 -31.93 3.96 27.48
C GLY A 121 -30.43 4.13 27.69
N ARG A 122 -29.96 4.08 28.95
CA ARG A 122 -28.52 4.13 29.27
C ARG A 122 -27.76 2.90 28.77
N ARG A 123 -28.36 1.71 28.87
CA ARG A 123 -27.77 0.47 28.35
C ARG A 123 -27.65 0.51 26.83
N LEU A 124 -28.68 0.98 26.13
CA LEU A 124 -28.65 1.17 24.68
C LEU A 124 -27.60 2.21 24.26
N GLN A 125 -27.47 3.31 25.00
CA GLN A 125 -26.46 4.33 24.72
C GLN A 125 -25.03 3.77 24.90
N ALA A 126 -24.80 2.95 25.95
CA ALA A 126 -23.52 2.28 26.15
C ALA A 126 -23.21 1.28 25.03
N ALA A 127 -24.20 0.48 24.62
CA ALA A 127 -24.06 -0.47 23.51
C ALA A 127 -23.78 0.25 22.17
N LEU A 128 -24.39 1.40 21.93
CA LEU A 128 -24.13 2.22 20.75
C LEU A 128 -22.68 2.72 20.74
N ALA A 129 -22.21 3.28 21.85
CA ALA A 129 -20.83 3.76 21.98
C ALA A 129 -19.80 2.62 21.79
N GLU A 130 -20.08 1.43 22.31
CA GLU A 130 -19.24 0.25 22.09
C GLU A 130 -19.23 -0.18 20.62
N SER A 131 -20.40 -0.20 19.97
CA SER A 131 -20.50 -0.51 18.54
C SER A 131 -19.74 0.49 17.68
N GLU A 132 -19.84 1.80 17.97
CA GLU A 132 -19.10 2.84 17.26
C GLU A 132 -17.59 2.66 17.40
N ARG A 133 -17.13 2.30 18.61
CA ARG A 133 -15.70 2.01 18.84
C ARG A 133 -15.24 0.81 18.01
N LEU A 134 -16.00 -0.29 18.01
CA LEU A 134 -15.68 -1.47 17.22
C LEU A 134 -15.66 -1.17 15.71
N PHE A 135 -16.55 -0.31 15.21
CA PHE A 135 -16.53 0.13 13.82
C PHE A 135 -15.28 0.96 13.50
N GLN A 136 -14.85 1.84 14.39
CA GLN A 136 -13.61 2.61 14.22
C GLN A 136 -12.38 1.70 14.21
N ASP A 137 -12.31 0.76 15.16
CA ASP A 137 -11.22 -0.22 15.24
C ASP A 137 -11.17 -1.09 13.97
N ALA A 138 -12.33 -1.56 13.49
CA ALA A 138 -12.42 -2.35 12.27
C ALA A 138 -12.04 -1.54 11.01
N ALA A 139 -12.41 -0.26 10.94
CA ALA A 139 -12.03 0.62 9.84
C ALA A 139 -10.52 0.86 9.81
N ALA A 140 -9.90 1.11 10.97
CA ALA A 140 -8.45 1.26 11.09
C ALA A 140 -7.71 -0.03 10.66
N ALA A 141 -8.17 -1.19 11.12
CA ALA A 141 -7.59 -2.48 10.73
C ALA A 141 -7.72 -2.74 9.22
N ARG A 142 -8.87 -2.39 8.62
CA ARG A 142 -9.07 -2.50 7.17
C ARG A 142 -8.08 -1.63 6.40
N ASP A 143 -7.89 -0.39 6.83
CA ASP A 143 -7.02 0.56 6.14
C ASP A 143 -5.54 0.15 6.28
N GLU A 144 -5.13 -0.39 7.43
CA GLU A 144 -3.82 -1.01 7.61
C GLU A 144 -3.60 -2.20 6.67
N LEU A 145 -4.55 -3.13 6.61
CA LEU A 145 -4.49 -4.28 5.72
C LEU A 145 -4.43 -3.88 4.25
N ARG A 146 -5.19 -2.84 3.87
CA ARG A 146 -5.13 -2.28 2.51
C ARG A 146 -3.76 -1.68 2.20
N GLY A 147 -3.15 -0.98 3.15
CA GLY A 147 -1.79 -0.46 3.02
C GLY A 147 -0.76 -1.57 2.82
N ARG A 148 -0.86 -2.65 3.61
CA ARG A 148 0.00 -3.82 3.47
C ARG A 148 -0.18 -4.53 2.13
N LEU A 149 -1.43 -4.69 1.68
CA LEU A 149 -1.74 -5.27 0.37
C LEU A 149 -1.06 -4.49 -0.76
N LEU A 150 -1.21 -3.16 -0.77
CA LEU A 150 -0.59 -2.29 -1.76
C LEU A 150 0.95 -2.39 -1.74
N SER A 151 1.57 -2.46 -0.56
CA SER A 151 3.02 -2.69 -0.45
C SER A 151 3.42 -4.02 -1.09
N THR A 152 2.71 -5.10 -0.77
CA THR A 152 3.01 -6.43 -1.32
C THR A 152 2.77 -6.51 -2.83
N GLU A 153 1.77 -5.79 -3.36
CA GLU A 153 1.52 -5.71 -4.80
C GLU A 153 2.65 -4.96 -5.52
N ASN A 154 3.13 -3.85 -4.94
CA ASN A 154 4.26 -3.08 -5.47
C ASN A 154 5.57 -3.88 -5.42
N GLU A 155 5.84 -4.56 -4.30
CA GLU A 155 6.99 -5.46 -4.18
C GLU A 155 6.90 -6.60 -5.21
N GLY A 156 5.72 -7.17 -5.39
CA GLY A 156 5.48 -8.20 -6.41
C GLY A 156 5.71 -7.69 -7.84
N ALA A 157 5.35 -6.43 -8.14
CA ALA A 157 5.64 -5.81 -9.42
C ALA A 157 7.15 -5.62 -9.63
N ALA A 158 7.84 -5.03 -8.64
CA ALA A 158 9.28 -4.83 -8.70
C ALA A 158 10.06 -6.15 -8.86
N LEU A 159 9.61 -7.22 -8.20
CA LEU A 159 10.22 -8.55 -8.35
C LEU A 159 10.00 -9.12 -9.74
N ARG A 160 8.83 -8.93 -10.36
CA ARG A 160 8.58 -9.37 -11.74
C ARG A 160 9.47 -8.66 -12.74
N ASP A 161 9.62 -7.34 -12.59
CA ASP A 161 10.52 -6.56 -13.45
C ASP A 161 11.96 -7.06 -13.32
N ARG A 162 12.42 -7.29 -12.08
CA ARG A 162 13.76 -7.85 -11.84
C ARG A 162 13.97 -9.25 -12.41
N VAL A 163 12.94 -10.09 -12.40
CA VAL A 163 13.00 -11.42 -13.04
C VAL A 163 13.13 -11.26 -14.56
N SER A 164 12.36 -10.35 -15.16
CA SER A 164 12.45 -10.05 -16.60
C SER A 164 13.86 -9.57 -16.99
N ASP A 165 14.45 -8.66 -16.22
CA ASP A 165 15.82 -8.17 -16.47
C ASP A 165 16.86 -9.30 -16.42
N LEU A 166 16.73 -10.20 -15.43
CA LEU A 166 17.64 -11.35 -15.28
C LEU A 166 17.47 -12.38 -16.40
N GLU A 167 16.24 -12.59 -16.88
CA GLU A 167 15.97 -13.45 -18.04
C GLU A 167 16.61 -12.88 -19.31
N GLU A 168 16.51 -11.57 -19.55
CA GLU A 168 17.19 -10.90 -20.65
C GLU A 168 18.71 -11.02 -20.54
N GLU A 169 19.28 -10.80 -19.35
CA GLU A 169 20.71 -10.93 -19.11
C GLU A 169 21.19 -12.37 -19.35
N SER A 170 20.43 -13.35 -18.87
CA SER A 170 20.71 -14.77 -19.10
C SER A 170 20.73 -15.11 -20.59
N GLN A 171 19.77 -14.61 -21.37
CA GLN A 171 19.74 -14.79 -22.82
C GLN A 171 20.94 -14.14 -23.51
N ARG A 172 21.34 -12.93 -23.08
CA ARG A 172 22.54 -12.25 -23.62
C ARG A 172 23.81 -13.05 -23.34
N ILE A 173 23.97 -13.57 -22.11
CA ILE A 173 25.11 -14.39 -21.73
C ILE A 173 25.14 -15.68 -22.55
N GLN A 174 23.99 -16.33 -22.75
CA GLN A 174 23.91 -17.56 -23.54
C GLN A 174 24.33 -17.32 -25.00
N MET A 175 23.82 -16.26 -25.64
CA MET A 175 24.24 -15.89 -26.99
C MET A 175 25.75 -15.59 -27.07
N ALA A 176 26.30 -14.90 -26.07
CA ALA A 176 27.73 -14.60 -26.00
C ALA A 176 28.58 -15.86 -25.83
N LEU A 177 28.12 -16.83 -25.03
CA LEU A 177 28.78 -18.11 -24.84
C LEU A 177 28.79 -18.92 -26.14
N GLU A 178 27.65 -19.06 -26.81
CA GLU A 178 27.58 -19.76 -28.09
C GLU A 178 28.47 -19.11 -29.15
N GLN A 179 28.57 -17.78 -29.15
CA GLN A 179 29.49 -17.08 -30.05
C GLN A 179 30.94 -17.40 -29.72
N SER A 180 31.32 -17.38 -28.44
CA SER A 180 32.68 -17.75 -28.01
C SER A 180 33.03 -19.20 -28.33
N GLU A 181 32.06 -20.12 -28.29
CA GLU A 181 32.27 -21.52 -28.66
C GLU A 181 32.51 -21.64 -30.17
N ARG A 182 31.73 -20.93 -31.00
CA ARG A 182 31.97 -20.87 -32.46
C ARG A 182 33.35 -20.30 -32.78
N ASP A 183 33.74 -19.21 -32.11
CA ASP A 183 35.04 -18.56 -32.32
C ASP A 183 36.19 -19.50 -31.92
N ARG A 184 36.02 -20.25 -30.83
CA ARG A 184 36.97 -21.28 -30.39
C ARG A 184 37.09 -22.39 -31.44
N ASP A 185 35.97 -22.91 -31.96
CA ASP A 185 35.97 -23.97 -32.97
C ASP A 185 36.63 -23.50 -34.27
N GLN A 186 36.35 -22.27 -34.70
CA GLN A 186 37.05 -21.64 -35.83
C GLN A 186 38.56 -21.53 -35.58
N SER A 187 38.97 -21.13 -34.37
CA SER A 187 40.38 -21.03 -34.02
C SER A 187 41.07 -22.40 -34.03
N VAL A 188 40.40 -23.46 -33.58
CA VAL A 188 40.92 -24.84 -33.65
C VAL A 188 41.09 -25.28 -35.09
N GLN A 189 40.08 -25.06 -35.95
CA GLN A 189 40.16 -25.39 -37.38
C GLN A 189 41.30 -24.65 -38.09
N LEU A 190 41.48 -23.36 -37.80
CA LEU A 190 42.61 -22.59 -38.33
C LEU A 190 43.95 -23.14 -37.81
N GLY A 191 44.01 -23.58 -36.55
CA GLY A 191 45.18 -24.24 -35.98
C GLY A 191 45.54 -25.54 -36.70
N GLU A 192 44.56 -26.38 -37.03
CA GLU A 192 44.76 -27.62 -37.80
C GLU A 192 45.29 -27.31 -39.21
N ILE A 193 44.66 -26.38 -39.94
CA ILE A 193 45.10 -25.96 -41.28
C ILE A 193 46.54 -25.43 -41.25
N LEU A 194 46.88 -24.60 -40.26
CA LEU A 194 48.23 -24.07 -40.13
C LEU A 194 49.23 -25.17 -39.79
N SER A 195 48.87 -26.12 -38.93
CA SER A 195 49.70 -27.28 -38.59
C SER A 195 50.00 -28.13 -39.82
N ASP A 196 48.99 -28.44 -40.64
CA ASP A 196 49.16 -29.18 -41.89
C ASP A 196 50.09 -28.43 -42.86
N ARG A 197 49.89 -27.11 -43.01
CA ARG A 197 50.73 -26.29 -43.90
C ARG A 197 52.18 -26.20 -43.42
N VAL A 198 52.42 -26.14 -42.10
CA VAL A 198 53.77 -26.22 -41.54
C VAL A 198 54.40 -27.57 -41.88
N GLY A 199 53.66 -28.67 -41.73
CA GLY A 199 54.14 -30.00 -42.12
C GLY A 199 54.49 -30.12 -43.61
N GLU A 200 53.69 -29.54 -44.50
CA GLU A 200 53.98 -29.47 -45.93
C GLU A 200 55.28 -28.69 -46.21
N LEU A 201 55.44 -27.52 -45.60
CA LEU A 201 56.63 -26.68 -45.77
C LEU A 201 57.90 -27.35 -45.22
N GLU A 202 57.80 -28.05 -44.10
CA GLU A 202 58.89 -28.86 -43.56
C GLU A 202 59.30 -29.97 -44.52
N HIS A 203 58.33 -30.66 -45.14
CA HIS A 203 58.60 -31.66 -46.15
C HIS A 203 59.26 -31.08 -47.41
N GLU A 204 58.77 -29.94 -47.91
CA GLU A 204 59.36 -29.23 -49.05
C GLU A 204 60.81 -28.81 -48.76
N LEU A 205 61.09 -28.29 -47.57
CA LEU A 205 62.43 -27.94 -47.13
C LEU A 205 63.37 -29.15 -47.08
N LEU A 206 62.90 -30.29 -46.56
CA LEU A 206 63.67 -31.53 -46.55
C LEU A 206 63.99 -32.02 -47.97
N LEU A 207 63.03 -31.92 -48.89
CA LEU A 207 63.23 -32.26 -50.29
C LEU A 207 64.26 -31.35 -50.96
N HIS A 208 64.17 -30.03 -50.72
CA HIS A 208 65.14 -29.06 -51.22
C HIS A 208 66.55 -29.32 -50.67
N ARG A 209 66.67 -29.63 -49.37
CA ARG A 209 67.94 -30.00 -48.74
C ARG A 209 68.54 -31.25 -49.38
N SER A 210 67.75 -32.31 -49.56
CA SER A 210 68.20 -33.54 -50.22
C SER A 210 68.67 -33.29 -51.66
N ARG A 211 67.96 -32.45 -52.43
CA ARG A 211 68.38 -32.06 -53.78
C ARG A 211 69.70 -31.30 -53.78
N TYR A 212 69.90 -30.41 -52.80
CA TYR A 212 71.13 -29.66 -52.64
C TYR A 212 72.31 -30.56 -52.27
N ASP A 213 72.13 -31.47 -51.32
CA ASP A 213 73.14 -32.45 -50.93
C ASP A 213 73.53 -33.35 -52.11
N ALA A 214 72.55 -33.80 -52.90
CA ALA A 214 72.82 -34.57 -54.12
C ALA A 214 73.57 -33.76 -55.19
N ALA A 215 73.29 -32.46 -55.31
CA ALA A 215 74.03 -31.58 -56.23
C ALA A 215 75.47 -31.36 -55.78
N LEU A 216 75.69 -31.17 -54.47
CA LEU A 216 77.04 -31.08 -53.89
C LEU A 216 77.85 -32.35 -54.13
N GLU A 217 77.23 -33.52 -53.97
CA GLU A 217 77.93 -34.79 -54.19
C GLU A 217 78.32 -34.97 -55.66
N ARG A 218 77.46 -34.55 -56.61
CA ARG A 218 77.81 -34.50 -58.03
C ARG A 218 79.00 -33.58 -58.29
N LEU A 219 79.03 -32.39 -57.67
CA LEU A 219 80.16 -31.46 -57.82
C LEU A 219 81.47 -32.06 -57.30
N ARG A 220 81.45 -32.71 -56.12
CA ARG A 220 82.61 -33.44 -55.59
C ARG A 220 83.11 -34.51 -56.57
N THR A 221 82.20 -35.30 -57.14
CA THR A 221 82.60 -36.31 -58.14
C THR A 221 83.22 -35.69 -59.40
N TYR A 222 82.75 -34.50 -59.83
CA TYR A 222 83.38 -33.78 -60.93
C TYR A 222 84.78 -33.28 -60.56
N GLU A 223 84.97 -32.76 -59.34
CA GLU A 223 86.29 -32.34 -58.82
C GLU A 223 87.28 -33.52 -58.82
N ASP A 224 86.85 -34.70 -58.35
CA ASP A 224 87.67 -35.91 -58.34
C ASP A 224 88.08 -36.35 -59.76
N VAL A 225 87.13 -36.32 -60.71
CA VAL A 225 87.40 -36.66 -62.13
C VAL A 225 88.39 -35.67 -62.76
N VAL A 226 88.23 -34.37 -62.50
CA VAL A 226 89.15 -33.33 -63.00
C VAL A 226 90.54 -33.50 -62.39
N ALA A 227 90.63 -33.79 -61.08
CA ALA A 227 91.90 -34.08 -60.41
C ALA A 227 92.60 -35.31 -60.98
N TRP A 228 91.86 -36.38 -61.28
CA TRP A 228 92.40 -37.60 -61.90
C TRP A 228 92.90 -37.35 -63.33
N GLY A 229 92.16 -36.58 -64.13
CA GLY A 229 92.59 -36.16 -65.48
C GLY A 229 93.89 -35.37 -65.45
N GLY A 230 93.99 -34.36 -64.56
CA GLY A 230 95.21 -33.57 -64.40
C GLY A 230 96.43 -34.38 -63.94
N ALA A 231 96.24 -35.42 -63.11
CA ALA A 231 97.31 -36.31 -62.70
C ALA A 231 97.84 -37.20 -63.84
N ASN A 232 96.96 -37.66 -64.74
CA ASN A 232 97.36 -38.45 -65.92
C ASN A 232 98.05 -37.61 -66.99
N ASP A 233 97.64 -36.36 -67.20
CA ASP A 233 98.32 -35.43 -68.11
C ASP A 233 99.72 -35.07 -67.60
N ALA A 234 99.89 -34.94 -66.28
CA ALA A 234 101.20 -34.77 -65.66
C ALA A 234 102.10 -36.01 -65.81
N ALA A 235 101.54 -37.23 -65.78
CA ALA A 235 102.27 -38.46 -66.02
C ALA A 235 102.65 -38.66 -67.51
N ALA A 236 101.80 -38.24 -68.45
CA ALA A 236 102.10 -38.28 -69.88
C ALA A 236 103.23 -37.30 -70.28
N SER A 237 103.39 -36.19 -69.56
CA SER A 237 104.49 -35.24 -69.77
C SER A 237 105.85 -35.69 -69.21
N ALA A 238 105.92 -36.83 -68.50
CA ALA A 238 107.16 -37.37 -67.92
C ALA A 238 107.81 -38.49 -68.77
N ALA A 239 107.29 -38.76 -69.98
CA ALA A 239 107.96 -39.66 -70.92
C ALA A 239 109.23 -38.96 -71.48
N PRO A 240 110.42 -39.59 -71.41
CA PRO A 240 111.63 -39.02 -72.00
C PRO A 240 111.44 -38.88 -73.52
N PRO A 241 111.92 -37.78 -74.12
CA PRO A 241 111.79 -37.57 -75.56
C PRO A 241 112.45 -38.73 -76.32
N PRO A 242 111.85 -39.22 -77.41
CA PRO A 242 112.53 -40.19 -78.27
C PRO A 242 113.78 -39.53 -78.87
N ASP A 243 114.91 -40.24 -78.77
CA ASP A 243 116.17 -39.81 -79.36
C ASP A 243 115.99 -39.50 -80.87
N PRO A 244 116.56 -38.38 -81.36
CA PRO A 244 116.45 -38.02 -82.76
C PRO A 244 117.14 -39.08 -83.65
N PRO A 245 116.55 -39.43 -84.80
CA PRO A 245 117.15 -40.40 -85.72
C PRO A 245 118.48 -39.87 -86.27
N THR A 246 119.55 -40.65 -86.08
CA THR A 246 120.85 -40.45 -86.72
C THR A 246 120.72 -40.43 -88.24
N PRO A 247 121.18 -39.38 -88.94
CA PRO A 247 121.24 -39.38 -90.40
C PRO A 247 122.32 -40.33 -90.89
N THR A 248 121.93 -41.29 -91.72
CA THR A 248 122.80 -42.17 -92.50
C THR A 248 123.56 -41.35 -93.55
N PRO A 249 124.90 -41.45 -93.65
CA PRO A 249 125.68 -40.67 -94.59
C PRO A 249 125.60 -41.22 -96.02
N ALA A 250 125.56 -40.30 -96.99
CA ALA A 250 126.02 -40.50 -98.36
C ALA A 250 127.06 -39.42 -98.67
#